data_AF-A0A1C1D249-F1
#
_entry.id   AF-A0A1C1D249-F1
#
_cell.length_a   1.000
_cell.length_b   1.000
_cell.length_c   1.000
_cell.angle_alpha   90.00
_cell.angle_beta   90.00
_cell.angle_gamma   90.00
#
_symmetry.space_group_name_H-M   'P 1'
#
loop_
_entity.id
_entity.type
_entity.pdbx_description
1 polymer ?
#
loop_
_entity_poly.entity_id
_entity_poly.type
_entity_poly.pdbx_seq_one_letter_code
_entity_poly.pdbx_strand_id
1 'polypeptide(L)'
;MHVRAKTNASLSLTRWQGKTLDVITLFHRPSVQASVRAQTLLKQASAQAAQSATEDQASDHSHQNRTVTRTDPFDLEVTEAPPTPDQLRSIFEYVGSGRAGELVKGAASESDALRKVKEDGGLFIRPVTVDWNEGRAVIGDNDSEILKLLKMDKKSEAGP
;
A
#
# COMPACT_ATOMS: atom_id res chain seq x y z
N MET A 1 -8.31 21.34 -57.51
CA MET A 1 -9.35 20.42 -57.00
C MET A 1 -8.66 19.24 -56.32
N HIS A 2 -9.18 18.81 -55.16
CA HIS A 2 -8.77 17.69 -54.30
C HIS A 2 -7.54 17.89 -53.40
N VAL A 3 -7.84 18.40 -52.19
CA VAL A 3 -7.02 18.35 -50.98
C VAL A 3 -7.51 17.14 -50.17
N ARG A 4 -6.61 16.31 -49.61
CA ARG A 4 -6.98 15.22 -48.70
C ARG A 4 -6.17 15.26 -47.40
N ALA A 5 -6.91 15.61 -46.34
CA ALA A 5 -6.84 15.26 -44.93
C ALA A 5 -5.49 15.18 -44.20
N LYS A 6 -5.30 16.11 -43.25
CA LYS A 6 -4.46 15.95 -42.06
C LYS A 6 -5.26 15.21 -40.99
N THR A 7 -4.72 14.11 -40.48
CA THR A 7 -5.26 13.40 -39.31
C THR A 7 -4.84 14.15 -38.05
N ASN A 8 -5.81 14.60 -37.27
CA ASN A 8 -5.60 15.32 -36.02
C ASN A 8 -5.47 14.28 -34.89
N ALA A 9 -4.33 14.26 -34.19
CA ALA A 9 -4.16 13.46 -32.98
C ALA A 9 -4.98 14.10 -31.85
N SER A 10 -6.01 13.40 -31.39
CA SER A 10 -6.78 13.77 -30.20
C SER A 10 -5.89 13.55 -28.97
N LEU A 11 -5.49 14.63 -28.29
CA LEU A 11 -4.91 14.58 -26.95
C LEU A 11 -6.04 14.29 -25.96
N SER A 12 -6.17 13.02 -25.58
CA SER A 12 -6.99 12.62 -24.44
C SER A 12 -6.29 13.08 -23.16
N LEU A 13 -6.76 14.19 -22.59
CA LEU A 13 -6.38 14.68 -21.27
C LEU A 13 -6.99 13.74 -20.21
N THR A 14 -6.23 12.77 -19.72
CA THR A 14 -6.68 11.79 -18.73
C THR A 14 -7.07 12.50 -17.43
N ARG A 15 -8.37 12.47 -17.11
CA ARG A 15 -8.94 12.90 -15.83
C ARG A 15 -8.45 11.98 -14.72
N TRP A 16 -7.46 12.44 -13.96
CA TRP A 16 -7.30 12.04 -12.55
C TRP A 16 -8.00 13.06 -11.63
N GLN A 17 -8.79 13.98 -12.19
CA GLN A 17 -9.57 14.97 -11.47
C GLN A 17 -10.72 14.32 -10.69
N GLY A 18 -10.46 13.86 -9.47
CA GLY A 18 -11.49 13.73 -8.44
C GLY A 18 -11.31 12.67 -7.36
N LYS A 19 -10.49 11.62 -7.56
CA LYS A 19 -10.32 10.54 -6.58
C LYS A 19 -8.93 10.61 -5.95
N THR A 20 -8.89 10.79 -4.64
CA THR A 20 -7.66 10.66 -3.86
C THR A 20 -7.17 9.22 -3.95
N LEU A 21 -5.89 9.03 -4.27
CA LEU A 21 -5.28 7.70 -4.25
C LEU A 21 -5.31 7.15 -2.83
N ASP A 22 -5.45 5.83 -2.74
CA ASP A 22 -5.28 5.16 -1.45
C ASP A 22 -3.81 5.29 -1.03
N VAL A 23 -3.57 5.52 0.26
CA VAL A 23 -2.22 5.68 0.81
C VAL A 23 -1.83 4.40 1.53
N ILE A 24 -0.76 3.77 1.03
CA ILE A 24 -0.14 2.63 1.68
C ILE A 24 1.12 3.13 2.39
N THR A 25 1.14 3.05 3.72
CA THR A 25 2.33 3.43 4.51
C THR A 25 3.12 2.19 4.89
N LEU A 26 4.43 2.21 4.62
CA LEU A 26 5.39 1.24 5.12
C LEU A 26 6.23 1.86 6.24
N PHE A 27 6.09 1.33 7.45
CA PHE A 27 7.04 1.58 8.53
C PHE A 27 8.29 0.72 8.30
N HIS A 28 9.35 1.36 7.82
CA HIS A 28 10.58 0.73 7.32
C HIS A 28 11.76 0.97 8.28
N ARG A 29 12.78 0.09 8.22
CA ARG A 29 14.10 0.35 8.79
C ARG A 29 15.19 -0.28 7.90
N PRO A 30 16.14 0.50 7.34
CA PRO A 30 17.10 -0.01 6.35
C PRO A 30 18.02 -1.12 6.88
N SER A 31 18.29 -1.12 8.19
CA SER A 31 19.08 -2.15 8.86
C SER A 31 18.34 -3.48 9.06
N VAL A 32 17.07 -3.58 8.68
CA VAL A 32 16.25 -4.80 8.80
C VAL A 32 15.99 -5.37 7.40
N GLN A 33 16.55 -6.55 7.11
CA GLN A 33 16.40 -7.21 5.81
C GLN A 33 14.94 -7.41 5.39
N ALA A 34 14.06 -7.73 6.35
CA ALA A 34 12.63 -7.87 6.11
C ALA A 34 12.00 -6.55 5.62
N SER A 35 12.39 -5.42 6.21
CA SER A 35 11.91 -4.10 5.78
C SER A 35 12.38 -3.73 4.38
N VAL A 36 13.59 -4.14 3.99
CA VAL A 36 14.10 -3.96 2.61
C VAL A 36 13.30 -4.79 1.61
N ARG A 37 12.98 -6.06 1.93
CA ARG A 37 12.16 -6.92 1.07
C ARG A 37 10.76 -6.35 0.85
N ALA A 38 10.07 -5.98 1.93
CA ALA A 38 8.75 -5.35 1.85
C ALA A 38 8.77 -4.05 1.03
N GLN A 39 9.79 -3.20 1.21
CA GLN A 39 9.93 -1.96 0.45
C GLN A 39 10.12 -2.23 -1.05
N THR A 40 10.96 -3.20 -1.42
CA THR A 40 11.15 -3.57 -2.84
C THR A 40 9.85 -4.07 -3.46
N LEU A 41 9.13 -4.95 -2.76
CA LEU A 41 7.84 -5.47 -3.22
C LEU A 41 6.81 -4.35 -3.45
N LEU A 42 6.66 -3.44 -2.47
CA LEU A 42 5.72 -2.33 -2.55
C LEU A 42 6.08 -1.33 -3.65
N LYS A 43 7.36 -1.04 -3.85
CA LYS A 43 7.83 -0.18 -4.95
C LYS A 43 7.53 -0.80 -6.32
N GLN A 44 7.78 -2.09 -6.47
CA GLN A 44 7.44 -2.82 -7.70
C GLN A 44 5.94 -2.80 -7.97
N ALA A 45 5.13 -3.06 -6.94
CA ALA A 45 3.67 -3.01 -7.03
C ALA A 45 3.14 -1.62 -7.41
N SER A 46 3.67 -0.56 -6.78
CA SER A 46 3.28 0.82 -7.06
C SER A 46 3.62 1.23 -8.49
N ALA A 47 4.85 0.90 -8.95
CA ALA A 47 5.27 1.17 -10.33
C ALA A 47 4.41 0.40 -11.35
N GLN A 48 4.10 -0.86 -11.06
CA GLN A 48 3.27 -1.69 -11.95
C GLN A 48 1.83 -1.15 -12.02
N ALA A 49 1.22 -0.76 -10.90
CA ALA A 49 -0.13 -0.19 -10.88
C ALA A 49 -0.21 1.13 -11.66
N ALA A 50 0.83 1.98 -11.57
CA ALA A 50 0.93 3.20 -12.36
C ALA A 50 1.09 2.94 -13.87
N GLN A 51 1.79 1.87 -14.26
CA GLN A 51 1.94 1.45 -15.66
C GLN A 51 0.64 0.86 -16.22
N SER A 52 -0.02 -0.04 -15.49
CA SER A 52 -1.31 -0.62 -15.92
C SER A 52 -2.38 0.44 -16.13
N ALA A 53 -2.40 1.50 -15.30
CA ALA A 53 -3.29 2.64 -15.50
C ALA A 53 -3.01 3.43 -16.80
N THR A 54 -1.83 3.25 -17.40
CA THR A 54 -1.46 3.80 -18.72
C THR A 54 -1.79 2.83 -19.85
N GLU A 55 -1.80 1.52 -19.59
CA GLU A 55 -1.94 0.45 -20.60
C GLU A 55 -3.38 -0.05 -20.81
N ASP A 56 -4.32 0.20 -19.88
CA ASP A 56 -5.75 -0.19 -19.99
C ASP A 56 -6.55 0.61 -21.07
N GLN A 57 -5.84 1.14 -22.07
CA GLN A 57 -6.36 1.74 -23.29
C GLN A 57 -5.85 1.05 -24.58
N ALA A 58 -5.13 -0.08 -24.47
CA ALA A 58 -4.61 -0.81 -25.64
C ALA A 58 -4.68 -2.34 -25.45
N SER A 59 -5.83 -2.93 -25.81
CA SER A 59 -6.01 -4.29 -26.35
C SER A 59 -5.32 -5.51 -25.69
N ASP A 60 -6.15 -6.40 -25.15
CA ASP A 60 -6.11 -7.87 -25.25
C ASP A 60 -4.72 -8.54 -25.42
N HIS A 61 -4.05 -8.83 -24.30
CA HIS A 61 -3.02 -9.88 -24.27
C HIS A 61 -3.17 -10.78 -23.05
N SER A 62 -3.79 -11.93 -23.33
CA SER A 62 -3.73 -13.14 -22.52
C SER A 62 -2.29 -13.57 -22.23
N HIS A 63 -2.11 -14.13 -21.04
CA HIS A 63 -1.01 -14.99 -20.59
C HIS A 63 0.27 -14.32 -20.06
N GLN A 64 0.50 -14.60 -18.78
CA GLN A 64 1.80 -15.01 -18.23
C GLN A 64 2.70 -13.90 -17.67
N ASN A 65 2.36 -13.39 -16.49
CA ASN A 65 3.32 -13.41 -15.39
C ASN A 65 2.56 -13.45 -14.06
N ARG A 66 3.17 -13.99 -13.00
CA ARG A 66 2.60 -13.97 -11.65
C ARG A 66 2.80 -12.58 -11.07
N THR A 67 2.22 -11.58 -11.74
CA THR A 67 2.45 -10.15 -11.53
C THR A 67 1.43 -9.60 -10.56
N VAL A 68 1.78 -8.53 -9.87
CA VAL A 68 0.93 -7.87 -8.89
C VAL A 68 -0.30 -7.33 -9.60
N THR A 69 -1.46 -7.90 -9.32
CA THR A 69 -2.75 -7.56 -9.94
C THR A 69 -3.48 -6.48 -9.14
N ARG A 70 -2.79 -5.50 -8.56
CA ARG A 70 -3.49 -4.31 -8.07
C ARG A 70 -3.74 -3.43 -9.29
N THR A 71 -4.99 -3.35 -9.71
CA THR A 71 -5.43 -2.60 -10.89
C THR A 71 -5.42 -1.09 -10.61
N ASP A 72 -5.63 -0.71 -9.34
CA ASP A 72 -5.72 0.70 -8.94
C ASP A 72 -4.38 1.27 -8.44
N PRO A 73 -3.92 2.39 -9.02
CA PRO A 73 -2.81 3.17 -8.50
C PRO A 73 -3.00 3.53 -7.03
N PHE A 74 -1.90 3.55 -6.28
CA PHE A 74 -1.84 3.94 -4.87
C PHE A 74 -0.57 4.74 -4.62
N ASP A 75 -0.61 5.59 -3.61
CA ASP A 75 0.58 6.30 -3.14
C ASP A 75 1.30 5.46 -2.09
N LEU A 76 2.61 5.30 -2.25
CA LEU A 76 3.45 4.54 -1.33
C LEU A 76 4.25 5.50 -0.46
N GLU A 77 3.85 5.62 0.80
CA GLU A 77 4.61 6.35 1.81
C GLU A 77 5.58 5.40 2.52
N VAL A 78 6.87 5.74 2.56
CA VAL A 78 7.86 4.97 3.32
C VAL A 78 8.41 5.84 4.44
N THR A 79 8.27 5.39 5.68
CA THR A 79 8.72 6.14 6.87
C THR A 79 9.61 5.32 7.78
N GLU A 80 10.70 5.94 8.24
CA GLU A 80 11.60 5.37 9.24
C GLU A 80 11.23 5.79 10.67
N ALA A 81 10.36 6.80 10.82
CA ALA A 81 9.87 7.24 12.13
C ALA A 81 8.93 6.20 12.75
N PRO A 82 8.87 6.04 14.08
CA PRO A 82 7.84 5.23 14.75
C PRO A 82 6.44 5.80 14.46
N PRO A 83 5.37 4.98 14.55
CA PRO A 83 4.02 5.49 14.44
C PRO A 83 3.73 6.50 15.56
N THR A 84 2.90 7.49 15.27
CA THR A 84 2.29 8.31 16.32
C THR A 84 1.41 7.44 17.24
N PRO A 85 1.09 7.89 18.47
CA PRO A 85 0.21 7.14 19.36
C PRO A 85 -1.15 6.79 18.73
N ASP A 86 -1.72 7.69 17.93
CA ASP A 86 -3.00 7.44 17.25
C ASP A 86 -2.85 6.47 16.08
N GLN A 87 -1.79 6.60 15.27
CA GLN A 87 -1.47 5.61 14.24
C GLN A 87 -1.30 4.21 14.86
N LEU A 88 -0.60 4.10 15.99
CA LEU A 88 -0.38 2.82 16.65
C LEU A 88 -1.68 2.19 17.16
N ARG A 89 -2.61 3.00 17.70
CA ARG A 89 -3.96 2.54 18.06
C ARG A 89 -4.72 1.98 16.86
N SER A 90 -4.76 2.72 15.75
CA SER A 90 -5.40 2.24 14.52
C SER A 90 -4.76 0.96 14.00
N ILE A 91 -3.43 0.82 14.07
CA ILE A 91 -2.76 -0.42 13.69
C ILE A 91 -3.20 -1.60 14.57
N PHE A 92 -3.38 -1.43 15.89
CA PHE A 92 -3.93 -2.49 16.75
C PHE A 92 -5.32 -2.93 16.32
N GLU A 93 -6.19 -1.97 16.01
CA GLU A 93 -7.54 -2.26 15.49
C GLU A 93 -7.49 -3.07 14.19
N TYR A 94 -6.55 -2.74 13.28
CA TYR A 94 -6.41 -3.39 11.99
C TYR A 94 -5.82 -4.80 12.06
N VAL A 95 -4.87 -5.04 12.97
CA VAL A 95 -4.23 -6.36 13.10
C VAL A 95 -5.01 -7.32 14.00
N GLY A 96 -5.95 -6.80 14.78
CA GLY A 96 -6.70 -7.54 15.80
C GLY A 96 -6.06 -7.49 17.19
N SER A 97 -6.88 -7.75 18.20
CA SER A 97 -6.46 -7.70 19.62
C SER A 97 -5.44 -8.78 19.96
N GLY A 98 -4.67 -8.53 21.03
CA GLY A 98 -3.70 -9.51 21.55
C GLY A 98 -2.35 -9.54 20.83
N ARG A 99 -2.11 -8.65 19.86
CA ARG A 99 -0.89 -8.60 19.04
C ARG A 99 0.12 -7.54 19.48
N ALA A 100 -0.04 -6.99 20.68
CA ALA A 100 0.82 -5.91 21.19
C ALA A 100 2.31 -6.26 21.15
N GLY A 101 2.68 -7.47 21.59
CA GLY A 101 4.06 -7.95 21.59
C GLY A 101 4.63 -8.21 20.19
N GLU A 102 3.79 -8.39 19.17
CA GLU A 102 4.21 -8.56 17.78
C GLU A 102 4.51 -7.21 17.10
N LEU A 103 3.90 -6.12 17.56
CA LEU A 103 4.12 -4.76 17.05
C LEU A 103 5.16 -3.99 17.87
N VAL A 104 5.28 -4.25 19.17
CA VAL A 104 6.18 -3.53 20.07
C VAL A 104 6.93 -4.52 20.95
N LYS A 105 8.26 -4.50 20.84
CA LYS A 105 9.14 -5.41 21.57
C LYS A 105 8.90 -5.33 23.07
N GLY A 106 8.50 -6.46 23.65
CA GLY A 106 8.30 -6.62 25.09
C GLY A 106 7.05 -5.94 25.65
N ALA A 107 6.10 -5.55 24.81
CA ALA A 107 4.80 -5.07 25.25
C ALA A 107 3.89 -6.22 25.69
N ALA A 108 3.27 -6.09 26.86
CA ALA A 108 2.31 -7.06 27.39
C ALA A 108 0.84 -6.73 27.04
N SER A 109 0.56 -5.49 26.67
CA SER A 109 -0.77 -4.98 26.30
C SER A 109 -0.63 -3.79 25.35
N GLU A 110 -1.74 -3.36 24.74
CA GLU A 110 -1.76 -2.17 23.87
C GLU A 110 -1.38 -0.90 24.63
N SER A 111 -1.85 -0.75 25.87
CA SER A 111 -1.47 0.36 26.75
C SER A 111 0.03 0.37 27.07
N ASP A 112 0.61 -0.80 27.34
CA ASP A 112 2.05 -0.94 27.57
C ASP A 112 2.86 -0.69 26.29
N ALA A 113 2.36 -1.13 25.14
CA ALA A 113 2.94 -0.86 23.83
C ALA A 113 2.99 0.65 23.50
N LEU A 114 1.88 1.37 23.72
CA LEU A 114 1.80 2.82 23.55
C LEU A 114 2.81 3.56 24.44
N ARG A 115 2.94 3.12 25.70
CA ARG A 115 3.93 3.67 26.63
C ARG A 115 5.36 3.42 26.14
N LYS A 116 5.67 2.18 25.74
CA LYS A 116 7.00 1.77 25.26
C LYS A 116 7.43 2.51 24.01
N VAL A 117 6.56 2.66 23.00
CA VAL A 117 6.89 3.40 21.76
C VAL A 117 7.10 4.89 22.03
N LYS A 118 6.38 5.46 23.01
CA LYS A 118 6.60 6.84 23.44
C LYS A 118 7.94 7.02 24.16
N GLU A 119 8.36 6.04 24.97
CA GLU A 119 9.65 6.04 25.67
C GLU A 119 10.82 5.76 24.72
N ASP A 120 10.68 4.79 23.82
CA ASP A 120 11.66 4.39 22.82
C ASP A 120 10.96 3.88 21.53
N GLY A 121 10.93 4.73 20.51
CA GLY A 121 10.36 4.39 19.20
C GLY A 121 11.08 3.25 18.48
N GLY A 122 12.31 2.92 18.89
CA GLY A 122 13.07 1.77 18.39
C GLY A 122 12.50 0.41 18.81
N LEU A 123 11.59 0.39 19.80
CA LEU A 123 10.86 -0.82 20.21
C LEU A 123 9.76 -1.23 19.23
N PHE A 124 9.34 -0.33 18.33
CA PHE A 124 8.38 -0.67 17.28
C PHE A 124 9.01 -1.65 16.28
N ILE A 125 8.39 -2.83 16.14
CA ILE A 125 8.84 -3.91 15.28
C ILE A 125 8.51 -3.55 13.83
N ARG A 126 9.47 -3.77 12.92
CA ARG A 126 9.38 -3.42 11.51
C ARG A 126 9.77 -4.61 10.63
N PRO A 127 9.22 -4.70 9.39
CA PRO A 127 8.28 -3.76 8.79
C PRO A 127 6.84 -3.92 9.29
N VAL A 128 6.06 -2.85 9.13
CA VAL A 128 4.59 -2.91 9.18
C VAL A 128 4.07 -2.15 7.96
N THR A 129 3.24 -2.82 7.16
CA THR A 129 2.57 -2.21 6.00
C THR A 129 1.14 -1.92 6.39
N VAL A 130 0.66 -0.69 6.15
CA VAL A 130 -0.68 -0.24 6.55
C VAL A 130 -1.41 0.32 5.33
N ASP A 131 -2.63 -0.15 5.12
CA ASP A 131 -3.62 0.45 4.22
C ASP A 131 -4.64 1.19 5.09
N TRP A 132 -4.49 2.51 5.16
CA TRP A 132 -5.36 3.35 5.99
C TRP A 132 -6.77 3.48 5.41
N ASN A 133 -6.91 3.34 4.10
CA ASN A 133 -8.18 3.44 3.40
C ASN A 133 -9.06 2.21 3.68
N GLU A 134 -8.43 1.04 3.75
CA GLU A 134 -9.11 -0.25 3.93
C GLU A 134 -9.11 -0.75 5.38
N GLY A 135 -8.42 -0.05 6.28
CA GLY A 135 -8.32 -0.42 7.70
C GLY A 135 -7.61 -1.75 7.90
N ARG A 136 -6.50 -1.98 7.18
CA ARG A 136 -5.73 -3.23 7.23
C ARG A 136 -4.26 -2.97 7.49
N ALA A 137 -3.61 -3.90 8.17
CA ALA A 137 -2.17 -3.88 8.36
C ALA A 137 -1.56 -5.28 8.30
N VAL A 138 -0.33 -5.38 7.81
CA VAL A 138 0.48 -6.59 7.76
C VAL A 138 1.75 -6.36 8.57
N ILE A 139 2.00 -7.24 9.54
CA ILE A 139 3.22 -7.26 10.34
C ILE A 139 4.24 -8.17 9.64
N GLY A 140 5.46 -7.68 9.44
CA GLY A 140 6.51 -8.42 8.76
C GLY A 140 6.44 -8.34 7.24
N ASP A 141 7.17 -9.21 6.56
CA ASP A 141 7.42 -9.18 5.12
C ASP A 141 6.85 -10.39 4.38
N ASN A 142 5.70 -10.88 4.81
CA ASN A 142 5.01 -11.95 4.11
C ASN A 142 4.44 -11.43 2.78
N ASP A 143 5.14 -11.72 1.67
CA ASP A 143 4.75 -11.33 0.31
C ASP A 143 3.27 -11.62 0.02
N SER A 144 2.75 -12.78 0.42
CA SER A 144 1.37 -13.17 0.13
C SER A 144 0.35 -12.32 0.89
N GLU A 145 0.65 -11.93 2.13
CA GLU A 145 -0.21 -11.06 2.93
C GLU A 145 -0.14 -9.62 2.45
N ILE A 146 1.06 -9.11 2.12
CA ILE A 146 1.24 -7.78 1.53
C ILE A 146 0.48 -7.69 0.21
N LEU A 147 0.62 -8.68 -0.67
CA LEU A 147 -0.10 -8.70 -1.94
C LEU A 147 -1.62 -8.82 -1.75
N LYS A 148 -2.10 -9.54 -0.74
CA LYS A 148 -3.54 -9.58 -0.41
C LYS A 148 -4.04 -8.22 0.08
N LEU A 149 -3.28 -7.54 0.94
CA LEU A 149 -3.59 -6.18 1.39
C LEU A 149 -3.70 -5.22 0.21
N LEU A 150 -2.85 -5.37 -0.80
CA LEU A 150 -2.87 -4.55 -2.01
C LEU A 150 -4.03 -4.88 -2.96
N LYS A 151 -4.45 -6.14 -3.08
CA LYS A 151 -5.37 -6.60 -4.14
C LYS A 151 -6.85 -6.46 -3.85
N MET A 152 -7.26 -6.13 -2.62
CA MET A 152 -8.69 -6.10 -2.33
C MET A 152 -9.33 -4.90 -3.03
N ASP A 153 -9.97 -5.22 -4.15
CA ASP A 153 -10.78 -4.32 -4.95
C ASP A 153 -11.89 -3.72 -4.09
N LYS A 154 -12.17 -2.42 -4.31
CA LYS A 154 -13.35 -1.72 -3.80
C LYS A 154 -14.63 -2.34 -4.37
N LYS A 155 -15.01 -3.54 -3.92
CA LYS A 155 -16.31 -4.15 -4.22
C LYS A 155 -17.34 -3.74 -3.17
N SER A 156 -17.61 -2.44 -3.11
CA SER A 156 -18.75 -1.89 -2.37
C SER A 156 -19.21 -0.56 -2.98
N GLU A 157 -19.44 -0.54 -4.29
CA GLU A 157 -20.29 0.45 -4.95
C GLU A 157 -21.05 -0.24 -6.07
N ALA A 158 -21.91 -1.19 -5.68
CA ALA A 158 -23.01 -1.65 -6.50
C ALA A 158 -24.29 -1.12 -5.83
N GLY A 159 -24.62 0.13 -6.13
CA GLY A 159 -26.01 0.58 -6.01
C GLY A 159 -26.86 -0.09 -7.08
N PRO A 160 -28.17 -0.22 -6.89
CA PRO A 160 -29.09 -0.12 -8.02
C PRO A 160 -29.01 1.27 -8.67
#